data_AF-G1V6G9-F1
#
_entry.id   AF-G1V6G9-F1
#
_cell.length_a   1.000
_cell.length_b   1.000
_cell.length_c   1.000
_cell.angle_alpha   90.00
_cell.angle_beta   90.00
_cell.angle_gamma   90.00
#
_symmetry.space_group_name_H-M   'P 1'
#
loop_
_entity.id
_entity.type
_entity.pdbx_description
1 polymer ?
#
loop_
_entity_poly.entity_id
_entity_poly.type
_entity_poly.pdbx_seq_one_letter_code
_entity_poly.pdbx_strand_id
1 'polypeptide(L)' 'MGDVKSLAHTRWNCKYHIVFAPKYRCHVFYGEKKRAIGEILRKLCE' A
#
# COMPACT_ATOMS: atom_id res chain seq x y z
N MET A 1 19.90 8.33 4.27
CA MET A 1 19.60 7.04 4.91
C MET A 1 19.10 6.10 3.82
N GLY A 2 19.85 5.08 3.43
CA GLY A 2 19.49 4.24 2.30
C GLY A 2 18.37 3.24 2.65
N ASP A 3 17.29 3.22 1.87
CA ASP A 3 16.12 2.34 2.06
C ASP A 3 16.36 0.86 1.67
N VAL A 4 17.60 0.40 1.79
CA VAL A 4 18.01 -0.94 1.34
C VAL A 4 17.87 -1.90 2.50
N LYS A 5 17.01 -2.92 2.35
CA LYS A 5 16.88 -4.03 3.29
C LYS A 5 17.95 -5.09 2.96
N SER A 6 18.48 -5.74 3.99
CA SER A 6 19.51 -6.78 3.82
C SER A 6 19.24 -8.00 4.70
N LEU A 7 19.35 -9.19 4.12
CA LEU A 7 19.56 -10.46 4.81
C LEU A 7 21.00 -10.93 4.60
N ALA A 8 21.39 -12.05 5.22
CA ALA A 8 22.76 -12.58 5.23
C ALA A 8 23.45 -12.63 3.85
N HIS A 9 22.70 -12.86 2.76
CA HIS A 9 23.25 -12.96 1.41
C HIS A 9 22.53 -12.14 0.35
N THR A 10 21.55 -11.31 0.72
CA THR A 10 20.75 -10.55 -0.26
C THR A 10 20.48 -9.15 0.24
N ARG A 11 20.64 -8.16 -0.64
CA ARG A 11 20.23 -6.78 -0.43
C ARG A 11 19.19 -6.41 -1.46
N TRP A 12 18.11 -5.76 -1.06
CA TRP A 12 17.05 -5.36 -1.98
C TRP A 12 16.43 -4.02 -1.58
N ASN A 13 15.85 -3.35 -2.59
CA ASN A 13 15.09 -2.12 -2.44
C ASN A 13 13.73 -2.32 -3.11
N CYS A 14 12.79 -2.90 -2.37
CA CYS A 14 11.46 -3.26 -2.86
C CYS A 14 10.47 -2.10 -2.71
N LYS A 15 10.74 -0.99 -3.41
CA LYS A 15 9.80 0.14 -3.50
C LYS A 15 8.85 -0.08 -4.67
N TYR A 16 7.56 -0.11 -4.39
CA TYR A 16 6.51 -0.30 -5.39
C TYR A 16 5.49 0.82 -5.34
N HIS A 17 5.03 1.26 -6.51
CA HIS A 17 3.93 2.22 -6.64
C HIS A 17 2.63 1.44 -6.92
N ILE A 18 1.88 1.13 -5.86
CA ILE A 18 0.65 0.33 -5.92
C ILE A 18 -0.56 1.27 -5.90
N VAL A 19 -1.46 1.12 -6.88
CA VAL A 19 -2.67 1.94 -7.01
C VAL A 19 -3.90 1.05 -7.04
N PHE A 20 -4.90 1.39 -6.24
CA PHE A 20 -6.19 0.69 -6.20
C PHE A 20 -7.27 1.54 -6.86
N ALA A 21 -8.00 0.95 -7.81
CA ALA A 21 -9.11 1.60 -8.50
C ALA A 21 -10.42 0.83 -8.26
N PRO A 22 -11.56 1.52 -8.04
CA PRO A 22 -12.86 0.88 -7.91
C PRO A 22 -13.31 0.28 -9.22
N LYS A 23 -14.02 -0.85 -9.14
CA LYS A 23 -14.77 -1.39 -10.26
C LYS A 23 -15.71 -0.29 -10.80
N TYR A 24 -15.69 -0.08 -12.11
CA TYR A 24 -16.44 0.97 -12.81
C TYR A 24 -16.05 2.43 -12.49
N ARG A 25 -14.88 2.66 -11.86
CA ARG A 25 -14.40 4.01 -11.50
C ARG A 25 -15.39 4.84 -10.67
N CYS A 26 -16.29 4.18 -9.93
CA CYS A 26 -17.27 4.88 -9.12
C CYS A 26 -16.59 5.67 -8.00
N HIS A 27 -17.12 6.84 -7.65
CA HIS A 27 -16.63 7.72 -6.58
C HIS A 27 -16.94 7.18 -5.16
N VAL A 28 -16.96 5.85 -4.99
CA VAL A 28 -17.35 5.14 -3.75
C VAL A 28 -16.22 5.17 -2.71
N PHE A 29 -14.97 5.33 -3.15
CA PHE A 29 -13.81 5.42 -2.25
C PHE A 29 -13.63 6.80 -1.59
N TYR A 30 -14.55 7.74 -1.79
CA TYR A 30 -14.42 9.09 -1.27
C TYR A 30 -15.23 9.29 0.03
N GLY A 31 -14.86 10.34 0.78
CA GLY A 31 -15.44 10.62 2.10
C GLY A 31 -15.03 9.59 3.14
N GLU A 32 -16.00 9.13 3.92
CA GLU A 32 -15.80 8.28 5.11
C GLU A 32 -15.20 6.92 4.77
N LYS A 33 -15.55 6.36 3.60
CA LYS A 33 -15.07 5.06 3.14
C LYS A 33 -13.55 5.05 2.89
N LYS A 34 -12.97 6.18 2.48
CA LYS A 34 -11.52 6.32 2.24
C LYS A 34 -10.71 5.96 3.48
N ARG A 35 -11.14 6.43 4.65
CA ARG A 35 -10.42 6.22 5.92
C ARG A 35 -10.44 4.75 6.32
N ALA A 36 -11.62 4.14 6.31
CA ALA A 36 -11.79 2.72 6.62
C ALA A 36 -10.96 1.82 5.69
N ILE A 37 -10.97 2.08 4.39
CA ILE A 37 -10.19 1.30 3.41
C ILE A 37 -8.68 1.47 3.63
N GLY A 38 -8.21 2.68 3.94
CA GLY A 38 -6.82 2.91 4.31
C GLY A 38 -6.39 2.16 5.58
N GLU A 39 -7.25 2.11 6.59
CA GLU A 39 -7.00 1.36 7.82
C GLU A 39 -6.96 -0.15 7.58
N ILE A 40 -7.88 -0.69 6.78
CA ILE A 40 -7.89 -2.12 6.40
C ILE A 40 -6.60 -2.49 5.67
N LEU A 41 -6.18 -1.69 4.68
CA LEU A 41 -4.97 -1.96 3.91
C LEU A 41 -3.70 -1.92 4.77
N ARG A 42 -3.63 -1.00 5.74
CA ARG A 42 -2.49 -0.94 6.67
C ARG A 42 -2.45 -2.15 7.60
N LYS A 43 -3.59 -2.56 8.16
CA LYS A 43 -3.69 -3.76 9.00
C LYS A 43 -3.33 -5.04 8.26
N LEU A 44 -3.65 -5.13 6.97
CA LEU A 44 -3.31 -6.30 6.14
C LEU A 44 -1.82 -6.37 5.76
N CYS A 45 -1.11 -5.24 5.78
CA CYS A 45 0.32 -5.16 5.48
C CYS A 45 1.22 -5.14 6.72
N GLU A 46 0.63 -5.31 7.91
CA GLU A 46 1.33 -5.66 9.14
C GLU A 46 1.84 -7.10 9.07
#